data_AF-A0A522UCY8-F1
#
_entry.id   AF-A0A522UCY8-F1
#
_cell.length_a   1.000
_cell.length_b   1.000
_cell.length_c   1.000
_cell.angle_alpha   90.00
_cell.angle_beta   90.00
_cell.angle_gamma   90.00
#
_symmetry.space_group_name_H-M   'P 1'
#
loop_
_entity.id
_entity.type
_entity.pdbx_description
1 polymer ?
#
loop_
_entity_poly.entity_id
_entity_poly.type
_entity_poly.pdbx_seq_one_letter_code
_entity_poly.pdbx_strand_id
1 'polypeptide(L)'
;MMEPKPNLTPTNIDGLSVFSNQYDLRHDLHAFIEYVQDREVKRSHRSNELSGSDTKRLAKLMSASYAIEEVETKGYSEWINYVDELALLFKFLKYDTEGTYAGYTSSEPSFPDNYIEFDAKRYDEFIDLPLIEQEKKLLDILVKNYIDGKNEFYVRSVLGRLSGFSTWGSATGIMPALDFAKPRRFLIEILQSLKAGVWYTTSSLIQYLKEYHPFFLIPQKPKYEYEHDAKDGRYGNFREEKEKWGRGTHIPEHDADAFERVEGRYVERFLEGLPLILGYIEVAYSRTEYKGCLPEMSQLLAFRVNDKFLHV
;
A
#
# COMPACT_ATOMS: atom_id res chain seq x y z
N MET A 1 -10.62 29.91 7.59
CA MET A 1 -11.47 29.21 8.58
C MET A 1 -10.76 27.93 8.92
N MET A 2 -10.60 27.58 10.19
CA MET A 2 -10.11 26.23 10.54
C MET A 2 -11.20 25.24 10.13
N GLU A 3 -10.85 24.27 9.30
CA GLU A 3 -11.78 23.21 8.90
C GLU A 3 -12.22 22.39 10.12
N PRO A 4 -13.46 21.89 10.15
CA PRO A 4 -13.97 21.17 11.31
C PRO A 4 -13.19 19.88 11.53
N LYS A 5 -12.93 19.56 12.80
CA LYS A 5 -12.39 18.25 13.18
C LYS A 5 -13.29 17.14 12.63
N PRO A 6 -12.73 16.02 12.18
CA PRO A 6 -13.50 14.91 11.64
C PRO A 6 -14.48 14.37 12.69
N ASN A 7 -15.78 14.59 12.48
CA ASN A 7 -16.84 14.03 13.30
C ASN A 7 -17.36 12.73 12.68
N LEU A 8 -16.54 11.69 12.77
CA LEU A 8 -16.85 10.39 12.18
C LEU A 8 -17.91 9.64 13.00
N THR A 9 -18.75 8.86 12.31
CA THR A 9 -19.85 8.13 12.94
C THR A 9 -19.33 6.85 13.59
N PRO A 10 -19.44 6.69 14.93
CA PRO A 10 -19.09 5.45 15.60
C PRO A 10 -20.03 4.31 15.20
N THR A 11 -19.56 3.07 15.21
CA THR A 11 -20.35 1.89 14.86
C THR A 11 -20.02 0.68 15.71
N ASN A 12 -20.94 -0.28 15.74
CA ASN A 12 -20.66 -1.65 16.17
C ASN A 12 -20.16 -2.47 14.95
N ILE A 13 -19.33 -3.47 15.22
CA ILE A 13 -18.75 -4.40 14.25
C ILE A 13 -19.41 -5.78 14.29
N ASP A 14 -20.48 -5.95 15.07
CA ASP A 14 -21.28 -7.17 15.11
C ASP A 14 -21.70 -7.59 13.69
N GLY A 15 -21.37 -8.82 13.32
CA GLY A 15 -21.66 -9.36 12.00
C GLY A 15 -20.64 -8.99 10.90
N LEU A 16 -19.58 -8.24 11.21
CA LEU A 16 -18.48 -7.96 10.29
C LEU A 16 -17.34 -8.99 10.41
N SER A 17 -16.46 -9.02 9.41
CA SER A 17 -15.20 -9.76 9.45
C SER A 17 -14.08 -8.81 9.85
N VAL A 18 -13.66 -8.86 11.12
CA VAL A 18 -12.56 -8.03 11.62
C VAL A 18 -11.22 -8.63 11.23
N PHE A 19 -10.29 -7.77 10.84
CA PHE A 19 -8.88 -8.11 10.67
C PHE A 19 -8.01 -7.12 11.43
N SER A 20 -7.08 -7.66 12.21
CA SER A 20 -6.08 -6.93 12.98
C SER A 20 -4.74 -7.52 12.61
N ASN A 21 -3.80 -6.68 12.18
CA ASN A 21 -2.47 -7.13 11.79
C ASN A 21 -1.76 -7.76 13.01
N GLN A 22 -1.52 -9.07 12.95
CA GLN A 22 -0.80 -9.82 13.99
C GLN A 22 0.71 -9.85 13.73
N TYR A 23 1.16 -9.30 12.61
CA TYR A 23 2.54 -9.37 12.15
C TYR A 23 3.25 -8.07 12.48
N ASP A 24 4.48 -8.18 12.94
CA ASP A 24 5.30 -7.05 13.35
C ASP A 24 6.34 -6.74 12.28
N LEU A 25 6.01 -5.76 11.42
CA LEU A 25 6.92 -5.29 10.38
C LEU A 25 8.28 -4.84 10.92
N ARG A 26 8.33 -4.31 12.15
CA ARG A 26 9.59 -3.81 12.75
C ARG A 26 10.47 -5.00 13.08
N HIS A 27 9.91 -5.99 13.77
CA HIS A 27 10.59 -7.24 14.05
C HIS A 27 11.08 -7.92 12.76
N ASP A 28 10.20 -8.03 11.77
CA ASP A 28 10.48 -8.74 10.53
C ASP A 28 11.56 -8.05 9.67
N LEU A 29 11.59 -6.71 9.68
CA LEU A 29 12.68 -5.94 9.07
C LEU A 29 14.02 -6.26 9.72
N HIS A 30 14.11 -6.28 11.05
CA HIS A 30 15.34 -6.63 11.76
C HIS A 30 15.74 -8.10 11.51
N ALA A 31 14.79 -9.04 11.57
CA ALA A 31 15.04 -10.45 11.31
C ALA A 31 15.57 -10.68 9.88
N PHE A 32 15.08 -9.92 8.90
CA PHE A 32 15.59 -9.97 7.54
C PHE A 32 17.02 -9.43 7.43
N ILE A 33 17.31 -8.28 8.05
CA ILE A 33 18.65 -7.69 8.02
C ILE A 33 19.67 -8.61 8.70
N GLU A 34 19.37 -9.13 9.89
CA GLU A 34 20.25 -10.07 10.59
C GLU A 34 20.51 -11.32 9.75
N TYR A 35 19.47 -11.87 9.10
CA TYR A 35 19.62 -13.02 8.21
C TYR A 35 20.60 -12.76 7.05
N VAL A 36 20.50 -11.59 6.40
CA VAL A 36 21.34 -11.22 5.26
C VAL A 36 22.75 -10.82 5.70
N GLN A 37 22.90 -10.19 6.87
CA GLN A 37 24.21 -9.84 7.42
C GLN A 37 25.08 -11.08 7.66
N ASP A 38 24.49 -12.15 8.16
CA ASP A 38 25.21 -13.37 8.55
C ASP A 38 25.44 -14.35 7.39
N ARG A 39 24.92 -14.05 6.19
CA ARG A 39 24.87 -15.01 5.08
C ARG A 39 25.15 -14.36 3.73
N GLU A 40 25.88 -15.08 2.91
CA GLU A 40 25.99 -14.73 1.50
C GLU A 40 24.69 -15.12 0.77
N VAL A 41 23.79 -14.16 0.60
CA VAL A 41 22.50 -14.35 -0.08
C VAL A 41 22.61 -13.96 -1.54
N LYS A 42 22.45 -14.95 -2.43
CA LYS A 42 22.43 -14.74 -3.88
C LYS A 42 21.00 -14.73 -4.40
N ARG A 43 20.66 -13.70 -5.18
CA ARG A 43 19.37 -13.61 -5.88
C ARG A 43 19.37 -14.46 -7.15
N SER A 44 18.19 -14.83 -7.62
CA SER A 44 18.02 -15.63 -8.82
C SER A 44 18.48 -14.85 -10.06
N HIS A 45 19.12 -15.55 -10.99
CA HIS A 45 19.66 -14.92 -12.20
C HIS A 45 18.59 -14.31 -13.13
N ARG A 46 17.35 -14.83 -13.11
CA ARG A 46 16.30 -14.43 -14.06
C ARG A 46 15.24 -13.54 -13.44
N SER A 47 14.67 -13.96 -12.31
CA SER A 47 13.57 -13.24 -11.65
C SER A 47 14.05 -12.22 -10.62
N ASN A 48 15.34 -12.21 -10.29
CA ASN A 48 15.90 -11.39 -9.21
C ASN A 48 15.21 -11.64 -7.86
N GLU A 49 14.76 -12.86 -7.62
CA GLU A 49 14.07 -13.26 -6.39
C GLU A 49 15.04 -13.95 -5.43
N LEU A 50 14.68 -13.99 -4.15
CA LEU A 50 15.40 -14.82 -3.19
C LEU A 50 15.32 -16.30 -3.58
N SER A 51 16.37 -17.06 -3.28
CA SER A 51 16.34 -18.51 -3.50
C SER A 51 15.25 -19.14 -2.63
N GLY A 52 14.53 -20.16 -3.12
CA GLY A 52 13.51 -20.84 -2.31
C GLY A 52 14.05 -21.41 -0.99
N SER A 53 15.36 -21.69 -0.91
CA SER A 53 16.01 -22.12 0.32
C SER A 53 16.16 -21.01 1.34
N ASP A 54 16.45 -19.78 0.90
CA ASP A 54 16.55 -18.60 1.76
C ASP A 54 15.17 -18.12 2.16
N THR A 55 14.22 -18.06 1.22
CA THR A 55 12.83 -17.71 1.49
C THR A 55 12.22 -18.65 2.54
N LYS A 56 12.48 -19.96 2.46
CA LYS A 56 12.00 -20.93 3.47
C LYS A 56 12.63 -20.75 4.85
N ARG A 57 13.87 -20.28 4.93
CA ARG A 57 14.53 -19.99 6.22
C ARG A 57 13.99 -18.69 6.82
N LEU A 58 13.91 -17.64 6.00
CA LEU A 58 13.31 -16.37 6.39
C LEU A 58 11.88 -16.54 6.86
N ALA A 59 11.04 -17.33 6.18
CA ALA A 59 9.67 -17.60 6.59
C ALA A 59 9.52 -18.17 8.01
N LYS A 60 10.56 -18.84 8.54
CA LYS A 60 10.56 -19.36 9.92
C LYS A 60 10.97 -18.31 10.96
N LEU A 61 11.60 -17.22 10.52
CA LEU A 61 12.04 -16.11 11.35
C LEU A 61 10.98 -15.00 11.39
N MET A 62 10.15 -14.87 10.35
CA MET A 62 9.10 -13.86 10.28
C MET A 62 7.97 -14.13 11.29
N SER A 63 7.38 -13.04 11.79
CA SER A 63 6.14 -13.05 12.56
C SER A 63 4.92 -13.47 11.72
N ALA A 64 5.00 -13.27 10.40
CA ALA A 64 4.00 -13.70 9.42
C ALA A 64 3.91 -15.23 9.30
N SER A 65 3.14 -15.86 10.19
CA SER A 65 2.99 -17.33 10.23
C SER A 65 2.54 -17.97 8.90
N TYR A 66 1.75 -17.25 8.08
CA TYR A 66 1.32 -17.72 6.77
C TYR A 66 2.43 -17.75 5.71
N ALA A 67 3.55 -17.06 5.93
CA ALA A 67 4.66 -17.02 4.99
C ALA A 67 5.25 -18.43 4.74
N ILE A 68 5.21 -19.31 5.74
CA ILE A 68 5.66 -20.71 5.58
C ILE A 68 4.80 -21.44 4.56
N GLU A 69 3.47 -21.38 4.71
CA GLU A 69 2.52 -22.03 3.79
C GLU A 69 2.63 -21.43 2.38
N GLU A 70 2.79 -20.10 2.29
CA GLU A 70 2.96 -19.42 1.01
C GLU A 70 4.22 -19.88 0.27
N VAL A 71 5.34 -19.99 0.98
CA VAL A 71 6.59 -20.50 0.39
C VAL A 71 6.47 -21.96 -0.02
N GLU A 72 5.78 -22.79 0.75
CA GLU A 72 5.59 -24.20 0.41
C GLU A 72 4.67 -24.41 -0.80
N THR A 73 3.68 -23.53 -0.97
CA THR A 73 2.68 -23.64 -2.05
C THR A 73 3.11 -22.91 -3.33
N LYS A 74 3.69 -21.72 -3.21
CA LYS A 74 4.04 -20.83 -4.33
C LYS A 74 5.53 -20.72 -4.60
N GLY A 75 6.39 -21.09 -3.64
CA GLY A 75 7.85 -20.95 -3.74
C GLY A 75 8.39 -19.57 -3.34
N TYR A 76 7.53 -18.60 -3.06
CA TYR A 76 7.87 -17.24 -2.63
C TYR A 76 6.91 -16.78 -1.51
N SER A 77 7.18 -15.62 -0.88
CA SER A 77 6.22 -14.97 0.00
C SER A 77 6.08 -13.49 -0.28
N GLU A 78 4.83 -13.01 -0.40
CA GLU A 78 4.52 -11.58 -0.60
C GLU A 78 5.02 -10.75 0.59
N TRP A 79 4.92 -11.28 1.83
CA TRP A 79 5.42 -10.59 3.02
C TRP A 79 6.94 -10.47 3.06
N ILE A 80 7.65 -11.55 2.73
CA ILE A 80 9.12 -11.53 2.73
C ILE A 80 9.63 -10.59 1.64
N ASN A 81 9.00 -10.60 0.46
CA ASN A 81 9.34 -9.67 -0.63
C ASN A 81 9.07 -8.21 -0.21
N TYR A 82 7.96 -7.96 0.48
CA TYR A 82 7.66 -6.62 1.01
C TYR A 82 8.73 -6.13 2.00
N VAL A 83 9.19 -7.01 2.90
CA VAL A 83 10.25 -6.70 3.87
C VAL A 83 11.61 -6.47 3.20
N ASP A 84 11.95 -7.28 2.19
CA ASP A 84 13.15 -7.13 1.35
C ASP A 84 13.17 -5.76 0.64
N GLU A 85 12.07 -5.40 -0.03
CA GLU A 85 11.94 -4.10 -0.69
C GLU A 85 12.00 -2.93 0.29
N LEU A 86 11.43 -3.08 1.48
CA LEU A 86 11.55 -2.08 2.55
C LEU A 86 13.01 -1.89 2.97
N ALA A 87 13.74 -2.98 3.19
CA ALA A 87 15.17 -2.94 3.54
C ALA A 87 16.01 -2.24 2.46
N LEU A 88 15.68 -2.47 1.17
CA LEU A 88 16.30 -1.77 0.04
C LEU A 88 15.97 -0.27 0.04
N LEU A 89 14.73 0.13 0.32
CA LEU A 89 14.31 1.55 0.42
C LEU A 89 15.04 2.29 1.56
N PHE A 90 15.25 1.61 2.68
CA PHE A 90 16.08 2.11 3.78
C PHE A 90 17.56 2.21 3.42
N LYS A 91 17.98 1.56 2.32
CA LYS A 91 19.38 1.41 1.91
C LYS A 91 20.20 0.66 2.95
N PHE A 92 19.58 -0.23 3.72
CA PHE A 92 20.29 -1.20 4.55
C PHE A 92 20.94 -2.27 3.68
N LEU A 93 20.37 -2.49 2.50
CA LEU A 93 20.82 -3.46 1.53
C LEU A 93 21.04 -2.78 0.19
N LYS A 94 21.88 -3.42 -0.63
CA LYS A 94 22.09 -3.06 -2.03
C LYS A 94 22.22 -4.34 -2.85
N TYR A 95 21.53 -4.38 -3.98
CA TYR A 95 21.67 -5.40 -5.01
C TYR A 95 21.22 -4.79 -6.34
N ASP A 96 21.56 -5.43 -7.44
CA ASP A 96 21.13 -5.00 -8.76
C ASP A 96 19.62 -5.21 -8.92
N THR A 97 18.88 -4.14 -9.20
CA THR A 97 17.44 -4.17 -9.46
C THR A 97 17.08 -3.91 -10.92
N GLU A 98 18.04 -3.47 -11.73
CA GLU A 98 17.83 -3.14 -13.14
C GLU A 98 18.18 -4.31 -14.05
N GLY A 99 19.23 -5.05 -13.69
CA GLY A 99 19.74 -6.17 -14.45
C GLY A 99 20.37 -5.75 -15.77
N THR A 100 20.79 -6.75 -16.54
CA THR A 100 21.45 -6.56 -17.83
C THR A 100 20.83 -7.46 -18.90
N TYR A 101 20.55 -6.88 -20.07
CA TYR A 101 20.02 -7.63 -21.20
C TYR A 101 21.15 -8.42 -21.88
N ALA A 102 20.98 -9.74 -22.02
CA ALA A 102 22.00 -10.63 -22.58
C ALA A 102 22.15 -10.56 -24.12
N GLY A 103 21.60 -9.51 -24.77
CA GLY A 103 21.71 -9.28 -26.22
C GLY A 103 20.42 -8.73 -26.85
N TYR A 104 20.47 -8.46 -28.17
CA TYR A 104 19.38 -7.83 -28.95
C TYR A 104 18.05 -8.60 -28.94
N THR A 105 18.04 -9.90 -28.62
CA THR A 105 16.84 -10.74 -28.59
C THR A 105 16.33 -11.03 -27.18
N SER A 106 16.95 -10.47 -26.15
CA SER A 106 16.50 -10.66 -24.77
C SER A 106 15.27 -9.79 -24.50
N SER A 107 14.16 -10.41 -24.11
CA SER A 107 12.94 -9.70 -23.72
C SER A 107 12.91 -9.32 -22.23
N GLU A 108 13.84 -9.87 -21.44
CA GLU A 108 13.92 -9.67 -20.00
C GLU A 108 15.38 -9.43 -19.58
N PRO A 109 15.63 -8.65 -18.52
CA PRO A 109 16.96 -8.48 -17.95
C PRO A 109 17.41 -9.75 -17.21
N SER A 110 18.71 -9.84 -16.99
CA SER A 110 19.35 -10.90 -16.21
C SER A 110 20.28 -10.33 -15.15
N PHE A 111 20.44 -11.07 -14.06
CA PHE A 111 21.09 -10.63 -12.84
C PHE A 111 22.27 -11.58 -12.51
N PRO A 112 23.33 -11.60 -13.35
CA PRO A 112 24.49 -12.43 -13.10
C PRO A 112 25.20 -11.96 -11.83
N ASP A 113 25.48 -12.91 -10.93
CA ASP A 113 26.19 -12.66 -9.66
C ASP A 113 25.58 -11.56 -8.78
N ASN A 114 24.24 -11.51 -8.74
CA ASN A 114 23.53 -10.55 -7.90
C ASN A 114 23.43 -11.00 -6.44
N TYR A 115 24.45 -10.69 -5.65
CA TYR A 115 24.46 -10.89 -4.21
C TYR A 115 23.91 -9.68 -3.49
N ILE A 116 23.24 -9.92 -2.37
CA ILE A 116 22.78 -8.84 -1.50
C ILE A 116 23.97 -8.35 -0.67
N GLU A 117 24.30 -7.06 -0.80
CA GLU A 117 25.31 -6.37 -0.01
C GLU A 117 24.64 -5.67 1.18
N PHE A 118 25.08 -5.98 2.40
CA PHE A 118 24.62 -5.31 3.63
C PHE A 118 25.44 -4.04 3.90
N ASP A 119 24.77 -2.91 4.12
CA ASP A 119 25.36 -1.64 4.52
C ASP A 119 25.24 -1.46 6.05
N ALA A 120 26.24 -1.97 6.77
CA ALA A 120 26.32 -1.90 8.22
C ALA A 120 26.22 -0.46 8.74
N LYS A 121 26.88 0.49 8.06
CA LYS A 121 26.87 1.90 8.50
C LYS A 121 25.46 2.48 8.48
N ARG A 122 24.69 2.23 7.40
CA ARG A 122 23.32 2.73 7.28
C ARG A 122 22.37 2.11 8.29
N TYR A 123 22.56 0.82 8.57
CA TYR A 123 21.78 0.11 9.56
C TYR A 123 22.09 0.58 10.98
N ASP A 124 23.37 0.72 11.35
CA ASP A 124 23.80 1.24 12.66
C ASP A 124 23.29 2.68 12.87
N GLU A 125 23.39 3.55 11.84
CA GLU A 125 22.81 4.91 11.85
C GLU A 125 21.30 4.90 12.14
N PHE A 126 20.57 3.83 11.79
CA PHE A 126 19.15 3.69 12.09
C PHE A 126 18.91 3.13 13.48
N ILE A 127 19.62 2.09 13.89
CA ILE A 127 19.49 1.45 15.21
C ILE A 127 19.86 2.42 16.34
N ASP A 128 20.82 3.32 16.11
CA ASP A 128 21.24 4.33 17.08
C ASP A 128 20.19 5.44 17.30
N LEU A 129 19.15 5.52 16.46
CA LEU A 129 18.07 6.47 16.65
C LEU A 129 17.17 6.04 17.83
N PRO A 130 16.60 6.99 18.59
CA PRO A 130 15.52 6.68 19.53
C PRO A 130 14.37 5.94 18.83
N LEU A 131 13.70 5.02 19.53
CA LEU A 131 12.61 4.20 18.96
C LEU A 131 11.53 5.04 18.25
N ILE A 132 11.19 6.20 18.81
CA ILE A 132 10.21 7.10 18.21
C ILE A 132 10.69 7.71 16.87
N GLU A 133 11.99 7.96 16.73
CA GLU A 133 12.58 8.49 15.50
C GLU A 133 12.78 7.38 14.45
N GLN A 134 13.09 6.14 14.89
CA GLN A 134 13.07 4.97 14.02
C GLN A 134 11.68 4.79 13.39
N GLU A 135 10.66 4.86 14.24
CA GLU A 135 9.26 4.69 13.86
C GLU A 135 8.77 5.80 12.92
N LYS A 136 9.13 7.07 13.18
CA LYS A 136 8.89 8.18 12.25
C LYS A 136 9.60 7.98 10.91
N LYS A 137 10.85 7.50 10.92
CA LYS A 137 11.62 7.26 9.69
C LYS A 137 11.02 6.14 8.86
N LEU A 138 10.53 5.08 9.50
CA LEU A 138 9.75 4.01 8.87
C LEU A 138 8.48 4.57 8.22
N LEU A 139 7.68 5.33 8.99
CA LEU A 139 6.47 5.96 8.46
C LEU A 139 6.79 6.88 7.27
N ASP A 140 7.82 7.71 7.38
CA ASP A 140 8.23 8.64 6.33
C ASP A 140 8.65 7.93 5.03
N ILE A 141 9.33 6.79 5.14
CA ILE A 141 9.72 5.98 3.99
C ILE A 141 8.49 5.38 3.31
N LEU A 142 7.56 4.80 4.07
CA LEU A 142 6.34 4.19 3.54
C LEU A 142 5.33 5.21 2.99
N VAL A 143 5.30 6.42 3.56
CA VAL A 143 4.48 7.51 3.04
C VAL A 143 4.98 7.97 1.67
N LYS A 144 6.31 8.09 1.52
CA LYS A 144 6.94 8.57 0.27
C LYS A 144 7.00 7.49 -0.80
N ASN A 145 7.26 6.25 -0.40
CA ASN A 145 7.47 5.13 -1.29
C ASN A 145 6.41 4.09 -1.02
N TYR A 146 5.71 3.67 -2.08
CA TYR A 146 4.85 2.51 -1.99
C TYR A 146 5.59 1.35 -2.61
N ILE A 147 5.84 0.35 -1.78
CA ILE A 147 6.49 -0.92 -2.11
C ILE A 147 5.64 -1.63 -3.20
N ASP A 148 6.26 -2.36 -4.13
CA ASP A 148 5.66 -2.90 -5.37
C ASP A 148 5.55 -1.92 -6.57
N GLY A 149 6.21 -0.76 -6.50
CA GLY A 149 6.39 0.15 -7.64
C GLY A 149 5.10 0.78 -8.20
N LYS A 150 3.99 0.65 -7.48
CA LYS A 150 2.65 1.19 -7.81
C LYS A 150 2.07 1.87 -6.57
N ASN A 151 0.82 2.30 -6.56
CA ASN A 151 0.19 2.92 -5.38
C ASN A 151 -1.11 2.19 -5.04
N GLU A 152 -1.79 2.61 -3.96
CA GLU A 152 -3.02 2.02 -3.44
C GLU A 152 -4.15 1.93 -4.48
N PHE A 153 -4.09 2.72 -5.57
CA PHE A 153 -5.02 2.54 -6.67
C PHE A 153 -4.84 1.20 -7.35
N TYR A 154 -3.63 0.75 -7.67
CA TYR A 154 -3.46 -0.32 -8.67
C TYR A 154 -3.05 -1.66 -8.09
N VAL A 155 -2.52 -1.66 -6.87
CA VAL A 155 -1.97 -2.85 -6.24
C VAL A 155 -2.69 -3.12 -4.95
N ARG A 156 -3.08 -4.38 -4.79
CA ARG A 156 -3.58 -4.90 -3.53
C ARG A 156 -2.43 -4.91 -2.53
N SER A 157 -2.65 -4.32 -1.37
CA SER A 157 -1.71 -4.34 -0.24
C SER A 157 -1.30 -5.78 0.12
N VAL A 158 -0.10 -5.98 0.68
CA VAL A 158 0.38 -7.29 1.16
C VAL A 158 -0.53 -7.94 2.21
N LEU A 159 -1.31 -7.12 2.94
CA LEU A 159 -2.36 -7.57 3.86
C LEU A 159 -3.78 -7.27 3.35
N GLY A 160 -3.88 -6.65 2.17
CA GLY A 160 -5.11 -6.15 1.58
C GLY A 160 -5.98 -7.25 0.99
N ARG A 161 -7.28 -6.98 0.94
CA ARG A 161 -8.28 -7.87 0.32
C ARG A 161 -8.95 -7.22 -0.88
N LEU A 162 -8.87 -5.89 -0.99
CA LEU A 162 -9.54 -5.15 -2.04
C LEU A 162 -8.67 -5.11 -3.29
N SER A 163 -9.33 -5.26 -4.44
CA SER A 163 -8.65 -5.18 -5.73
C SER A 163 -8.30 -3.73 -6.05
N GLY A 164 -7.23 -3.55 -6.83
CA GLY A 164 -6.90 -2.28 -7.43
C GLY A 164 -7.86 -1.90 -8.56
N PHE A 165 -7.82 -0.63 -8.94
CA PHE A 165 -8.37 -0.05 -10.14
C PHE A 165 -7.67 -0.58 -11.40
N SER A 166 -8.37 -0.46 -12.52
CA SER A 166 -7.75 -0.60 -13.83
C SER A 166 -6.64 0.42 -14.00
N THR A 167 -5.50 -0.02 -14.52
CA THR A 167 -4.41 0.88 -14.90
C THR A 167 -4.70 1.65 -16.18
N TRP A 168 -5.74 1.28 -16.93
CA TRP A 168 -6.08 1.94 -18.19
C TRP A 168 -6.62 3.35 -17.98
N GLY A 169 -6.09 4.31 -18.74
CA GLY A 169 -6.46 5.72 -18.66
C GLY A 169 -5.73 6.45 -17.52
N SER A 170 -6.12 6.21 -16.27
CA SER A 170 -5.61 7.00 -15.14
C SER A 170 -4.12 6.80 -14.88
N ALA A 171 -3.54 5.61 -15.13
CA ALA A 171 -2.14 5.35 -14.79
C ALA A 171 -1.14 6.16 -15.62
N THR A 172 -1.49 6.49 -16.86
CA THR A 172 -0.68 7.35 -17.74
C THR A 172 -1.18 8.79 -17.75
N GLY A 173 -2.49 9.02 -17.54
CA GLY A 173 -3.09 10.35 -17.51
C GLY A 173 -2.72 11.15 -16.26
N ILE A 174 -3.61 11.21 -15.27
CA ILE A 174 -3.40 12.09 -14.11
C ILE A 174 -2.38 11.55 -13.09
N MET A 175 -2.22 10.22 -13.01
CA MET A 175 -1.52 9.59 -11.89
C MET A 175 -0.04 10.00 -11.74
N PRO A 176 0.74 10.13 -12.83
CA PRO A 176 2.15 10.54 -12.74
C PRO A 176 2.34 11.96 -12.16
N ALA A 177 1.31 12.81 -12.20
CA ALA A 177 1.37 14.18 -11.69
C ALA A 177 0.98 14.29 -10.20
N LEU A 178 0.53 13.21 -9.56
CA LEU A 178 0.08 13.22 -8.17
C LEU A 178 1.24 12.95 -7.20
N ASP A 179 1.30 13.74 -6.14
CA ASP A 179 2.20 13.52 -5.01
C ASP A 179 1.45 12.76 -3.92
N PHE A 180 1.54 11.44 -3.94
CA PHE A 180 0.83 10.54 -3.00
C PHE A 180 1.29 10.69 -1.55
N ALA A 181 2.48 11.23 -1.28
CA ALA A 181 2.93 11.44 0.08
C ALA A 181 2.02 12.43 0.83
N LYS A 182 1.49 13.44 0.14
CA LYS A 182 0.58 14.45 0.70
C LYS A 182 -0.76 13.86 1.19
N PRO A 183 -1.58 13.20 0.35
CA PRO A 183 -2.84 12.62 0.79
C PRO A 183 -2.63 11.53 1.84
N ARG A 184 -1.55 10.75 1.78
CA ARG A 184 -1.23 9.76 2.84
C ARG A 184 -0.99 10.44 4.18
N ARG A 185 -0.13 11.47 4.26
CA ARG A 185 0.10 12.23 5.50
C ARG A 185 -1.19 12.85 6.02
N PHE A 186 -1.96 13.45 5.12
CA PHE A 186 -3.23 14.07 5.47
C PHE A 186 -4.22 13.05 6.08
N LEU A 187 -4.34 11.85 5.49
CA LEU A 187 -5.17 10.79 6.06
C LEU A 187 -4.62 10.28 7.39
N ILE A 188 -3.29 10.17 7.56
CA ILE A 188 -2.67 9.82 8.84
C ILE A 188 -3.02 10.86 9.91
N GLU A 189 -2.91 12.16 9.60
CA GLU A 189 -3.25 13.26 10.51
C GLU A 189 -4.73 13.20 10.94
N ILE A 190 -5.63 12.88 10.00
CA ILE A 190 -7.04 12.62 10.33
C ILE A 190 -7.15 11.46 11.32
N LEU A 191 -6.51 10.31 11.05
CA LEU A 191 -6.55 9.13 11.93
C LEU A 191 -5.97 9.43 13.32
N GLN A 192 -4.89 10.20 13.42
CA GLN A 192 -4.28 10.63 14.69
C GLN A 192 -5.20 11.48 15.55
N SER A 193 -6.14 12.20 14.93
CA SER A 193 -7.11 13.05 15.63
C SER A 193 -8.30 12.28 16.20
N LEU A 194 -8.49 11.02 15.79
CA LEU A 194 -9.60 10.17 16.23
C LEU A 194 -9.33 9.58 17.61
N LYS A 195 -10.40 9.20 18.30
CA LYS A 195 -10.30 8.54 19.60
C LYS A 195 -9.87 7.08 19.40
N ALA A 196 -8.76 6.69 20.02
CA ALA A 196 -8.31 5.31 20.03
C ALA A 196 -9.36 4.37 20.66
N GLY A 197 -9.41 3.13 20.17
CA GLY A 197 -10.34 2.10 20.65
C GLY A 197 -11.78 2.22 20.13
N VAL A 198 -12.13 3.30 19.42
CA VAL A 198 -13.47 3.50 18.85
C VAL A 198 -13.51 3.01 17.40
N TRP A 199 -14.54 2.22 17.08
CA TRP A 199 -14.84 1.82 15.70
C TRP A 199 -15.65 2.92 15.00
N TYR A 200 -15.17 3.35 13.83
CA TYR A 200 -15.80 4.34 12.98
C TYR A 200 -16.21 3.72 11.65
N THR A 201 -17.32 4.18 11.08
CA THR A 201 -17.70 3.76 9.72
C THR A 201 -16.78 4.39 8.68
N THR A 202 -16.34 3.59 7.70
CA THR A 202 -15.52 4.09 6.58
C THR A 202 -16.29 5.09 5.72
N SER A 203 -17.60 4.87 5.54
CA SER A 203 -18.47 5.79 4.82
C SER A 203 -18.50 7.19 5.44
N SER A 204 -18.46 7.31 6.77
CA SER A 204 -18.41 8.64 7.41
C SER A 204 -17.08 9.37 7.18
N LEU A 205 -15.96 8.65 7.05
CA LEU A 205 -14.67 9.24 6.65
C LEU A 205 -14.73 9.74 5.21
N ILE A 206 -15.25 8.92 4.30
CA ILE A 206 -15.42 9.28 2.89
C ILE A 206 -16.34 10.51 2.76
N GLN A 207 -17.44 10.54 3.51
CA GLN A 207 -18.36 11.69 3.52
C GLN A 207 -17.69 12.95 4.07
N TYR A 208 -16.92 12.85 5.16
CA TYR A 208 -16.15 13.97 5.69
C TYR A 208 -15.18 14.53 4.63
N LEU A 209 -14.45 13.66 3.93
CA LEU A 209 -13.54 14.08 2.87
C LEU A 209 -14.30 14.72 1.71
N LYS A 210 -15.43 14.14 1.28
CA LYS A 210 -16.25 14.68 0.19
C LYS A 210 -16.79 16.08 0.50
N GLU A 211 -17.18 16.34 1.75
CA GLU A 211 -17.78 17.60 2.17
C GLU A 211 -16.75 18.69 2.43
N TYR A 212 -15.66 18.36 3.12
CA TYR A 212 -14.70 19.36 3.60
C TYR A 212 -13.39 19.38 2.82
N HIS A 213 -13.02 18.28 2.16
CA HIS A 213 -11.74 18.10 1.48
C HIS A 213 -11.90 17.48 0.09
N PRO A 214 -12.82 17.97 -0.78
CA PRO A 214 -13.20 17.28 -2.02
C PRO A 214 -12.07 17.09 -3.03
N PHE A 215 -10.92 17.74 -2.82
CA PHE A 215 -9.74 17.71 -3.70
C PHE A 215 -8.47 17.25 -2.97
N PHE A 216 -8.60 16.47 -1.89
CA PHE A 216 -7.44 16.03 -1.09
C PHE A 216 -6.49 15.12 -1.89
N LEU A 217 -7.05 14.34 -2.82
CA LEU A 217 -6.30 13.39 -3.65
C LEU A 217 -6.20 13.85 -5.10
N ILE A 218 -7.35 14.01 -5.78
CA ILE A 218 -7.39 14.47 -7.17
C ILE A 218 -7.66 15.99 -7.18
N PRO A 219 -6.72 16.82 -7.65
CA PRO A 219 -6.91 18.27 -7.70
C PRO A 219 -8.16 18.66 -8.49
N GLN A 220 -8.75 19.81 -8.16
CA GLN A 220 -9.90 20.35 -8.91
C GLN A 220 -9.60 20.55 -10.41
N LYS A 221 -8.35 20.86 -10.75
CA LYS A 221 -7.87 21.05 -12.12
C LYS A 221 -6.61 20.22 -12.32
N PRO A 222 -6.73 18.89 -12.49
CA PRO A 222 -5.57 18.03 -12.67
C PRO A 222 -4.92 18.33 -14.03
N LYS A 223 -3.63 18.01 -14.15
CA LYS A 223 -2.94 18.07 -15.43
C LYS A 223 -3.17 16.77 -16.17
N TYR A 224 -3.64 16.87 -17.39
CA TYR A 224 -3.88 15.76 -18.28
C TYR A 224 -2.76 15.66 -19.32
N GLU A 225 -2.38 14.45 -19.69
CA GLU A 225 -1.52 14.21 -20.86
C GLU A 225 -2.28 14.57 -22.14
N TYR A 226 -3.56 14.20 -22.22
CA TYR A 226 -4.42 14.45 -23.38
C TYR A 226 -5.65 15.28 -23.02
N GLU A 227 -5.95 16.33 -23.80
CA GLU A 227 -7.09 17.24 -23.52
C GLU A 227 -8.45 16.53 -23.49
N HIS A 228 -8.62 15.44 -24.25
CA HIS A 228 -9.88 14.70 -24.28
C HIS A 228 -10.19 13.99 -22.96
N ASP A 229 -9.19 13.75 -22.11
CA ASP A 229 -9.36 13.15 -20.79
C ASP A 229 -10.02 14.11 -19.78
N ALA A 230 -9.97 15.42 -20.05
CA ALA A 230 -10.62 16.44 -19.24
C ALA A 230 -12.13 16.55 -19.50
N LYS A 231 -12.66 15.87 -20.52
CA LYS A 231 -14.03 16.07 -21.02
C LYS A 231 -15.09 15.78 -19.95
N ASP A 232 -14.88 14.76 -19.13
CA ASP A 232 -15.81 14.32 -18.10
C ASP A 232 -15.45 14.86 -16.71
N GLY A 233 -14.63 15.92 -16.65
CA GLY A 233 -14.19 16.58 -15.42
C GLY A 233 -12.94 15.93 -14.81
N ARG A 234 -12.69 16.18 -13.53
CA ARG A 234 -11.47 15.73 -12.82
C ARG A 234 -11.29 14.22 -12.74
N TYR A 235 -12.37 13.47 -12.92
CA TYR A 235 -12.38 12.01 -12.94
C TYR A 235 -12.43 11.41 -14.35
N GLY A 236 -12.37 12.22 -15.40
CA GLY A 236 -12.52 11.77 -16.78
C GLY A 236 -11.47 10.77 -17.26
N ASN A 237 -10.34 10.60 -16.57
CA ASN A 237 -9.39 9.53 -16.87
C ASN A 237 -9.69 8.17 -16.21
N PHE A 238 -10.57 8.13 -15.21
CA PHE A 238 -10.91 6.90 -14.51
C PHE A 238 -11.98 6.14 -15.26
N ARG A 239 -11.78 4.83 -15.35
CA ARG A 239 -12.70 3.93 -16.05
C ARG A 239 -13.12 2.79 -15.16
N GLU A 240 -14.40 2.48 -15.23
CA GLU A 240 -14.96 1.26 -14.68
C GLU A 240 -14.99 0.20 -15.79
N GLU A 241 -14.16 -0.83 -15.61
CA GLU A 241 -14.02 -1.95 -16.54
C GLU A 241 -14.56 -3.22 -15.90
N LYS A 242 -15.42 -3.95 -16.61
CA LYS A 242 -15.93 -5.26 -16.19
C LYS A 242 -14.97 -6.41 -16.54
N GLU A 243 -14.07 -6.16 -17.49
CA GLU A 243 -13.13 -7.13 -18.05
C GLU A 243 -11.80 -6.43 -18.40
N LYS A 244 -10.68 -7.17 -18.31
CA LYS A 244 -9.31 -6.68 -18.56
C LYS A 244 -9.08 -6.02 -19.94
N TRP A 245 -9.99 -6.23 -20.89
CA TRP A 245 -9.95 -5.71 -22.27
C TRP A 245 -11.30 -5.12 -22.74
N GLY A 246 -12.21 -4.82 -21.80
CA GLY A 246 -13.55 -4.33 -22.11
C GLY A 246 -13.57 -2.83 -22.48
N ARG A 247 -14.68 -2.35 -23.04
CA ARG A 247 -14.92 -0.90 -23.15
C ARG A 247 -15.22 -0.36 -21.75
N GLY A 248 -14.21 0.24 -21.12
CA GLY A 248 -14.38 0.93 -19.84
C GLY A 248 -15.36 2.09 -19.94
N THR A 249 -16.19 2.25 -18.92
CA THR A 249 -17.08 3.42 -18.81
C THR A 249 -16.35 4.48 -18.01
N HIS A 250 -16.23 5.68 -18.56
CA HIS A 250 -15.64 6.82 -17.84
C HIS A 250 -16.47 7.15 -16.60
N ILE A 251 -15.82 7.67 -15.55
CA ILE A 251 -16.49 8.16 -14.34
C ILE A 251 -16.65 9.68 -14.48
N PRO A 252 -17.85 10.20 -14.78
CA PRO A 252 -18.07 11.63 -14.90
C PRO A 252 -18.05 12.30 -13.53
N GLU A 253 -17.42 13.48 -13.43
CA GLU A 253 -17.36 14.25 -12.18
C GLU A 253 -18.74 14.66 -11.65
N HIS A 254 -19.73 14.78 -12.54
CA HIS A 254 -21.09 15.17 -12.18
C HIS A 254 -21.95 14.01 -11.65
N ASP A 255 -21.46 12.77 -11.70
CA ASP A 255 -22.15 11.65 -11.07
C ASP A 255 -22.18 11.85 -9.54
N ALA A 256 -23.35 11.61 -8.94
CA ALA A 256 -23.56 11.86 -7.51
C ALA A 256 -22.60 11.05 -6.60
N ASP A 257 -22.13 9.91 -7.09
CA ASP A 257 -21.22 8.98 -6.41
C ASP A 257 -19.80 8.96 -7.01
N ALA A 258 -19.44 9.93 -7.87
CA ALA A 258 -18.15 9.97 -8.54
C ALA A 258 -16.97 10.00 -7.56
N PHE A 259 -17.13 10.76 -6.46
CA PHE A 259 -16.14 10.84 -5.39
C PHE A 259 -15.93 9.48 -4.72
N GLU A 260 -17.01 8.80 -4.36
CA GLU A 260 -16.99 7.49 -3.72
C GLU A 260 -16.32 6.44 -4.62
N ARG A 261 -16.61 6.47 -5.93
CA ARG A 261 -16.03 5.53 -6.91
C ARG A 261 -14.53 5.72 -7.14
N VAL A 262 -13.96 6.90 -6.89
CA VAL A 262 -12.54 7.20 -7.11
C VAL A 262 -11.81 7.37 -5.78
N GLU A 263 -12.06 8.48 -5.08
CA GLU A 263 -11.36 8.83 -3.85
C GLU A 263 -11.86 8.01 -2.66
N GLY A 264 -13.14 7.63 -2.63
CA GLY A 264 -13.68 6.74 -1.60
C GLY A 264 -13.04 5.35 -1.65
N ARG A 265 -12.93 4.77 -2.85
CA ARG A 265 -12.20 3.52 -3.07
C ARG A 265 -10.73 3.66 -2.67
N TYR A 266 -10.05 4.77 -3.00
CA TYR A 266 -8.68 5.02 -2.53
C TYR A 266 -8.58 5.00 -1.00
N VAL A 267 -9.52 5.64 -0.29
CA VAL A 267 -9.56 5.63 1.18
C VAL A 267 -9.66 4.21 1.72
N GLU A 268 -10.51 3.35 1.14
CA GLU A 268 -10.58 1.94 1.53
C GLU A 268 -9.24 1.21 1.34
N ARG A 269 -8.55 1.41 0.20
CA ARG A 269 -7.25 0.77 -0.07
C ARG A 269 -6.13 1.34 0.80
N PHE A 270 -6.18 2.63 1.10
CA PHE A 270 -5.28 3.25 2.05
C PHE A 270 -5.42 2.64 3.44
N LEU A 271 -6.66 2.48 3.93
CA LEU A 271 -6.89 1.88 5.26
C LEU A 271 -6.38 0.42 5.35
N GLU A 272 -6.52 -0.40 4.30
CA GLU A 272 -5.92 -1.76 4.30
C GLU A 272 -4.43 -1.82 3.90
N GLY A 273 -3.86 -0.66 3.56
CA GLY A 273 -2.47 -0.48 3.19
C GLY A 273 -1.63 -0.11 4.40
N LEU A 274 -0.96 1.03 4.28
CA LEU A 274 0.04 1.55 5.21
C LEU A 274 -0.38 1.48 6.71
N PRO A 275 -1.51 2.08 7.15
CA PRO A 275 -1.89 2.06 8.56
C PRO A 275 -2.18 0.64 9.09
N LEU A 276 -2.69 -0.27 8.26
CA LEU A 276 -2.91 -1.66 8.67
C LEU A 276 -1.58 -2.43 8.77
N ILE A 277 -0.71 -2.29 7.77
CA ILE A 277 0.63 -2.90 7.75
C ILE A 277 1.44 -2.46 8.98
N LEU A 278 1.37 -1.19 9.36
CA LEU A 278 2.07 -0.68 10.54
C LEU A 278 1.45 -1.12 11.87
N GLY A 279 0.28 -1.77 11.85
CA GLY A 279 -0.46 -2.18 13.05
C GLY A 279 -1.13 -1.01 13.78
N TYR A 280 -1.28 0.13 13.10
CA TYR A 280 -1.85 1.34 13.66
C TYR A 280 -3.37 1.30 13.76
N ILE A 281 -4.00 0.56 12.84
CA ILE A 281 -5.45 0.40 12.83
C ILE A 281 -5.85 -1.07 12.71
N GLU A 282 -7.12 -1.31 13.01
CA GLU A 282 -7.85 -2.51 12.64
C GLU A 282 -8.94 -2.15 11.64
N VAL A 283 -9.31 -3.11 10.81
CA VAL A 283 -10.32 -2.94 9.76
C VAL A 283 -11.38 -4.02 9.87
N ALA A 284 -12.61 -3.69 9.47
CA ALA A 284 -13.73 -4.61 9.47
C ALA A 284 -14.42 -4.61 8.11
N TYR A 285 -14.53 -5.80 7.53
CA TYR A 285 -15.08 -6.01 6.19
C TYR A 285 -16.51 -6.54 6.24
N SER A 286 -17.25 -6.31 5.16
CA SER A 286 -18.46 -7.07 4.84
C SER A 286 -18.16 -8.58 4.84
N ARG A 287 -19.06 -9.39 5.43
CA ARG A 287 -19.02 -10.86 5.29
C ARG A 287 -19.61 -11.34 3.97
N THR A 288 -20.38 -10.47 3.31
CA THR A 288 -20.96 -10.77 1.99
C THR A 288 -19.86 -10.66 0.95
N GLU A 289 -19.62 -11.75 0.25
CA GLU A 289 -18.71 -11.79 -0.88
C GLU A 289 -19.14 -10.79 -1.96
N TYR A 290 -18.18 -10.01 -2.47
CA TYR A 290 -18.41 -9.10 -3.58
C TYR A 290 -18.63 -9.91 -4.86
N LYS A 291 -19.83 -9.80 -5.44
CA LYS A 291 -20.22 -10.49 -6.69
C LYS A 291 -20.13 -9.60 -7.93
N GLY A 292 -19.61 -8.39 -7.79
CA GLY A 292 -19.48 -7.47 -8.91
C GLY A 292 -18.25 -7.76 -9.76
N CYS A 293 -18.19 -7.12 -10.92
CA CYS A 293 -17.07 -7.20 -11.87
C CYS A 293 -16.22 -5.93 -11.89
N LEU A 294 -16.60 -4.91 -11.11
CA LEU A 294 -15.86 -3.65 -10.97
C LEU A 294 -14.97 -3.71 -9.73
N PRO A 295 -13.97 -2.82 -9.59
CA PRO A 295 -13.22 -2.71 -8.34
C PRO A 295 -14.19 -2.52 -7.16
N GLU A 296 -13.92 -3.24 -6.08
CA GLU A 296 -14.81 -3.29 -4.93
C GLU A 296 -15.03 -1.89 -4.35
N MET A 297 -16.23 -1.63 -3.87
CA MET A 297 -16.58 -0.40 -3.16
C MET A 297 -17.47 -0.79 -1.98
N SER A 298 -17.33 -0.08 -0.87
CA SER A 298 -18.08 -0.33 0.36
C SER A 298 -17.89 -1.76 0.88
N GLN A 299 -16.67 -2.29 0.81
CA GLN A 299 -16.33 -3.59 1.36
C GLN A 299 -15.60 -3.47 2.69
N LEU A 300 -14.76 -2.44 2.86
CA LEU A 300 -14.18 -2.08 4.15
C LEU A 300 -15.18 -1.13 4.86
N LEU A 301 -15.98 -1.67 5.77
CA LEU A 301 -17.14 -0.99 6.35
C LEU A 301 -16.81 -0.16 7.59
N ALA A 302 -15.82 -0.59 8.37
CA ALA A 302 -15.39 0.12 9.57
C ALA A 302 -13.90 -0.03 9.83
N PHE A 303 -13.35 0.90 10.59
CA PHE A 303 -11.97 0.86 11.06
C PHE A 303 -11.87 1.38 12.49
N ARG A 304 -10.79 1.01 13.19
CA ARG A 304 -10.49 1.45 14.56
C ARG A 304 -9.02 1.81 14.67
N VAL A 305 -8.75 2.97 15.27
CA VAL A 305 -7.39 3.39 15.62
C VAL A 305 -6.96 2.69 16.91
N ASN A 306 -5.76 2.13 16.91
CA ASN A 306 -5.18 1.45 18.07
C ASN A 306 -4.49 2.45 18.99
N ASP A 307 -4.36 2.12 20.28
CA ASP A 307 -3.63 2.97 21.25
C ASP A 307 -2.13 3.10 20.94
N LYS A 308 -1.61 2.20 20.08
CA LYS A 308 -0.22 2.21 19.58
C LYS A 308 -0.02 3.14 18.39
N PHE A 309 -1.08 3.76 17.86
CA PHE A 309 -0.95 4.73 16.78
C PHE A 309 -0.04 5.85 17.26
N LEU A 310 0.95 6.22 16.44
CA LEU A 310 1.81 7.36 16.70
C LEU A 310 0.98 8.64 16.90
N HIS A 311 0.75 9.04 18.14
CA HIS A 311 0.33 10.39 18.47
C HIS A 311 1.60 11.22 18.68
N VAL A 312 2.20 11.65 17.56
CA VAL A 312 3.29 12.63 17.58
C VAL A 312 2.69 14.00 17.35
#